data_AF-A0A8S1TS57-F1
#
_entry.id   AF-A0A8S1TS57-F1
#
_cell.length_a   1.000
_cell.length_b   1.000
_cell.length_c   1.000
_cell.angle_alpha   90.00
_cell.angle_beta   90.00
_cell.angle_gamma   90.00
#
_symmetry.space_group_name_H-M   'P 1'
#
loop_
_entity.id
_entity.type
_entity.pdbx_description
1 polymer ?
#
loop_
_entity_poly.entity_id
_entity_poly.type
_entity_poly.pdbx_seq_one_letter_code
_entity_poly.pdbx_strand_id
1 'polypeptide(L)'
;MQITFAQLRPLQLGESLYVTGNCNELGNWNPEKAFKLNYQLTDLWIGQIDLNLENVVEYKYFVAQTNNPKQDIKWDDGNNRVLDKMMVTEQLKVMTFNIRYDCKEDGKNDWSHRKSIVYKLIRKINPEIFGLQEVLAHQQFDLQLNLQVNYNFIGRGRQNNFWNDEGCPIYYDMLKFNLIQAEVFWFSDTPNVAGSKSYGNGLPRICTYVKLLHKVSQKVFHVYNTHFDHENKLSQIKSAEQIKRHIQQYCAPEDKIIVMGDLNSLPMSEPVKILTSPLRQDFSLQNTMGVLDMPLATMHAWYGLKLGLHIDYIFLGNLKYKSMMIVNDLVDGQYPSDHFPKVVVYE
;
A
#
# COMPACT_ATOMS: atom_id res chain seq x y z
N MET A 1 -15.80 -13.16 12.79
CA MET A 1 -15.03 -13.05 11.54
C MET A 1 -13.57 -12.92 11.92
N GLN A 2 -12.68 -13.71 11.33
CA GLN A 2 -11.25 -13.63 11.61
C GLN A 2 -10.68 -12.32 11.06
N ILE A 3 -9.94 -11.57 11.87
CA ILE A 3 -9.31 -10.30 11.54
C ILE A 3 -7.81 -10.42 11.82
N THR A 4 -6.99 -9.96 10.88
CA THR A 4 -5.54 -9.90 11.06
C THR A 4 -5.11 -8.47 11.36
N PHE A 5 -4.71 -8.19 12.60
CA PHE A 5 -4.05 -6.94 12.95
C PHE A 5 -2.57 -7.05 12.59
N ALA A 6 -2.04 -6.06 11.86
CA ALA A 6 -0.63 -6.03 11.49
C ALA A 6 -0.06 -4.62 11.45
N GLN A 7 1.22 -4.43 11.81
CA GLN A 7 1.92 -3.16 11.65
C GLN A 7 3.42 -3.41 11.50
N LEU A 8 4.07 -2.73 10.55
CA LEU A 8 5.52 -2.61 10.58
C LEU A 8 5.88 -1.53 11.60
N ARG A 9 6.57 -1.91 12.68
CA ARG A 9 6.89 -1.00 13.78
C ARG A 9 8.18 -1.40 14.49
N PRO A 10 9.26 -0.61 14.36
CA PRO A 10 10.47 -0.85 15.13
C PRO A 10 10.20 -0.49 16.60
N LEU A 11 10.33 -1.47 17.49
CA LEU A 11 10.13 -1.32 18.94
C LEU A 11 11.43 -1.58 19.70
N GLN A 12 11.52 -1.04 20.91
CA GLN A 12 12.66 -1.29 21.78
C GLN A 12 12.59 -2.70 22.38
N LEU A 13 13.75 -3.24 22.78
CA LEU A 13 13.80 -4.51 23.47
C LEU A 13 12.96 -4.45 24.75
N GLY A 14 12.06 -5.42 24.92
CA GLY A 14 11.13 -5.48 26.06
C GLY A 14 9.79 -4.80 25.81
N GLU A 15 9.63 -4.02 24.73
CA GLU A 15 8.33 -3.50 24.31
C GLU A 15 7.57 -4.52 23.44
N SER A 16 6.24 -4.44 23.46
CA SER A 16 5.35 -5.19 22.57
C SER A 16 4.25 -4.29 22.02
N LEU A 17 3.76 -4.65 20.84
CA LEU A 17 2.60 -4.00 20.24
C LEU A 17 1.31 -4.71 20.64
N TYR A 18 0.32 -3.95 21.08
CA TYR A 18 -0.99 -4.42 21.51
C TYR A 18 -2.10 -3.71 20.75
N VAL A 19 -3.27 -4.36 20.71
CA VAL A 19 -4.52 -3.81 20.20
C VAL A 19 -5.59 -3.97 21.27
N THR A 20 -6.31 -2.91 21.58
CA THR A 20 -7.55 -2.98 22.36
C THR A 20 -8.68 -2.24 21.65
N GLY A 21 -9.92 -2.46 22.07
CA GLY A 21 -11.09 -1.93 21.41
C GLY A 21 -12.36 -2.07 22.24
N ASN A 22 -13.49 -1.67 21.66
CA ASN A 22 -14.80 -1.62 22.31
C ASN A 22 -15.53 -2.97 22.45
N CYS A 23 -14.85 -4.09 22.14
CA CYS A 23 -15.42 -5.43 22.23
C CYS A 23 -14.66 -6.33 23.22
N ASN A 24 -15.31 -7.41 23.65
CA ASN A 24 -14.79 -8.36 24.64
C ASN A 24 -13.47 -9.00 24.19
N GLU A 25 -13.40 -9.37 22.92
CA GLU A 25 -12.27 -10.02 22.27
C GLU A 25 -11.02 -9.12 22.24
N LEU A 26 -11.22 -7.79 22.21
CA LEU A 26 -10.16 -6.79 22.31
C LEU A 26 -10.02 -6.19 23.72
N GLY A 27 -10.72 -6.75 24.72
CA GLY A 27 -10.56 -6.38 26.12
C GLY A 27 -11.33 -5.15 26.58
N ASN A 28 -12.30 -4.63 25.82
CA ASN A 28 -13.14 -3.47 26.18
C ASN A 28 -12.33 -2.26 26.69
N TRP A 29 -11.34 -1.83 25.91
CA TRP A 29 -10.42 -0.73 26.23
C TRP A 29 -9.55 -0.92 27.47
N ASN A 30 -9.49 -2.12 28.06
CA ASN A 30 -8.60 -2.44 29.17
C ASN A 30 -7.24 -2.96 28.65
N PRO A 31 -6.13 -2.22 28.85
CA PRO A 31 -4.80 -2.65 28.41
C PRO A 31 -4.34 -4.02 28.93
N GLU A 32 -4.79 -4.48 30.10
CA GLU A 32 -4.45 -5.82 30.60
C GLU A 32 -5.10 -6.96 29.82
N LYS A 33 -6.23 -6.67 29.19
CA LYS A 33 -6.99 -7.61 28.38
C LYS A 33 -6.78 -7.37 26.89
N ALA A 34 -5.88 -6.46 26.54
CA ALA A 34 -5.57 -6.13 25.16
C ALA A 34 -4.97 -7.34 24.43
N PHE A 35 -5.29 -7.45 23.16
CA PHE A 35 -4.73 -8.47 22.30
C PHE A 35 -3.28 -8.12 21.94
N LYS A 36 -2.35 -8.98 22.35
CA LYS A 36 -0.91 -8.82 22.06
C LYS A 36 -0.58 -9.36 20.67
N LEU A 37 0.15 -8.57 19.88
CA LEU A 37 0.66 -9.01 18.58
C LEU A 37 2.01 -9.72 18.72
N ASN A 38 2.29 -10.62 17.79
CA ASN A 38 3.54 -11.36 17.75
C ASN A 38 4.52 -10.67 16.79
N TYR A 39 5.76 -10.51 17.24
CA TYR A 39 6.85 -10.07 16.38
C TYR A 39 7.22 -11.15 15.38
N GLN A 40 7.39 -10.76 14.13
CA GLN A 40 7.99 -11.51 13.03
C GLN A 40 9.20 -10.74 12.51
N LEU A 41 9.89 -11.30 11.52
CA LEU A 41 11.05 -10.65 10.89
C LEU A 41 10.69 -9.25 10.35
N THR A 42 11.70 -8.39 10.22
CA THR A 42 11.59 -7.06 9.60
C THR A 42 10.59 -6.10 10.29
N ASP A 43 10.55 -6.11 11.63
CA ASP A 43 9.69 -5.24 12.42
C ASP A 43 8.18 -5.45 12.21
N LEU A 44 7.77 -6.58 11.64
CA LEU A 44 6.37 -6.91 11.44
C LEU A 44 5.75 -7.46 12.72
N TRP A 45 4.78 -6.75 13.28
CA TRP A 45 3.94 -7.23 14.37
C TRP A 45 2.60 -7.68 13.81
N ILE A 46 2.20 -8.92 14.09
CA ILE A 46 0.99 -9.51 13.52
C ILE A 46 0.26 -10.41 14.51
N GLY A 47 -1.07 -10.41 14.44
CA GLY A 47 -1.91 -11.29 15.23
C GLY A 47 -3.29 -11.44 14.61
N GLN A 48 -3.84 -12.65 14.70
CA GLN A 48 -5.17 -12.99 14.18
C GLN A 48 -6.12 -13.27 15.32
N ILE A 49 -7.33 -12.70 15.24
CA ILE A 49 -8.38 -12.88 16.24
C ILE A 49 -9.75 -12.89 15.56
N ASP A 50 -10.66 -13.72 16.06
CA ASP A 50 -12.05 -13.68 15.63
C ASP A 50 -12.81 -12.59 16.38
N LEU A 51 -13.43 -11.67 15.63
CA LEU A 51 -14.27 -10.61 16.19
C LEU A 51 -15.73 -10.79 15.79
N ASN A 52 -16.66 -10.52 16.70
CA ASN A 52 -18.05 -10.25 16.33
C ASN A 52 -18.15 -8.86 15.67
N LEU A 53 -18.62 -8.81 14.41
CA LEU A 53 -18.80 -7.59 13.62
C LEU A 53 -20.29 -7.30 13.33
N GLU A 54 -21.19 -7.78 14.19
CA GLU A 54 -22.61 -7.36 14.19
C GLU A 54 -22.75 -5.86 14.49
N ASN A 55 -21.86 -5.32 15.31
CA ASN A 55 -21.74 -3.90 15.60
C ASN A 55 -20.39 -3.37 15.10
N VAL A 56 -20.30 -2.05 14.98
CA VAL A 56 -19.05 -1.34 14.67
C VAL A 56 -18.02 -1.63 15.77
N VAL A 57 -16.84 -2.10 15.37
CA VAL A 57 -15.71 -2.30 16.27
C VAL A 57 -14.77 -1.12 16.16
N GLU A 58 -14.60 -0.41 17.25
CA GLU A 58 -13.55 0.60 17.40
C GLU A 58 -12.34 -0.03 18.09
N TYR A 59 -11.14 0.28 17.59
CA TYR A 59 -9.90 -0.26 18.14
C TYR A 59 -8.75 0.72 18.03
N LYS A 60 -7.71 0.49 18.84
CA LYS A 60 -6.51 1.30 18.85
C LYS A 60 -5.28 0.48 19.22
N TYR A 61 -4.16 0.82 18.59
CA TYR A 61 -2.86 0.25 18.92
C TYR A 61 -2.21 1.02 20.05
N PHE A 62 -1.42 0.31 20.85
CA PHE A 62 -0.50 0.91 21.80
C PHE A 62 0.74 0.04 21.99
N VAL A 63 1.83 0.68 22.40
CA VAL A 63 3.05 0.02 22.82
C VAL A 63 3.10 0.03 24.34
N ALA A 64 3.48 -1.10 24.94
CA ALA A 64 3.70 -1.21 26.38
C ALA A 64 4.76 -2.27 26.67
N GLN A 65 5.17 -2.39 27.94
CA GLN A 65 6.10 -3.43 28.37
C GLN A 65 5.52 -4.84 28.13
N THR A 66 6.35 -5.74 27.63
CA THR A 66 5.98 -7.12 27.25
C THR A 66 5.41 -7.92 28.43
N ASN A 67 5.91 -7.68 29.64
CA ASN A 67 5.53 -8.40 30.86
C ASN A 67 4.55 -7.62 31.73
N ASN A 68 4.23 -6.38 31.36
CA ASN A 68 3.30 -5.53 32.10
C ASN A 68 2.62 -4.54 31.13
N PRO A 69 1.51 -4.92 30.48
CA PRO A 69 0.85 -4.09 29.47
C PRO A 69 0.21 -2.80 30.03
N LYS A 70 0.26 -2.58 31.35
CA LYS A 70 -0.13 -1.32 32.01
C LYS A 70 0.99 -0.31 32.16
N GLN A 71 2.23 -0.75 32.00
CA GLN A 71 3.40 0.08 32.24
C GLN A 71 3.85 0.76 30.95
N ASP A 72 4.13 2.07 31.06
CA ASP A 72 4.66 2.92 29.98
C ASP A 72 3.84 2.86 28.68
N ILE A 73 2.50 2.85 28.81
CA ILE A 73 1.60 2.78 27.65
C ILE A 73 1.81 4.01 26.76
N LYS A 74 2.15 3.75 25.49
CA LYS A 74 2.23 4.74 24.40
C LYS A 74 1.16 4.40 23.37
N TRP A 75 0.05 5.13 23.42
CA TRP A 75 -1.03 5.00 22.43
C TRP A 75 -0.60 5.53 21.07
N ASP A 76 -1.13 4.94 20.00
CA ASP A 76 -1.11 5.60 18.69
C ASP A 76 -1.81 6.97 18.79
N ASP A 77 -1.36 7.94 18.00
CA ASP A 77 -2.00 9.26 18.00
C ASP A 77 -3.33 9.25 17.23
N GLY A 78 -4.17 10.26 17.52
CA GLY A 78 -5.46 10.50 16.88
C GLY A 78 -6.61 9.56 17.27
N ASN A 79 -7.65 9.52 16.44
CA ASN A 79 -8.91 8.83 16.74
C ASN A 79 -8.79 7.30 16.67
N ASN A 80 -9.75 6.60 17.27
CA ASN A 80 -9.88 5.14 17.14
C ASN A 80 -10.06 4.72 15.68
N ARG A 81 -9.45 3.61 15.31
CA ARG A 81 -9.70 2.96 14.02
C ARG A 81 -11.01 2.19 14.09
N VAL A 82 -11.63 1.94 12.94
CA VAL A 82 -12.99 1.43 12.85
C VAL A 82 -13.05 0.22 11.92
N LEU A 83 -13.69 -0.85 12.36
CA LEU A 83 -14.15 -1.95 11.51
C LEU A 83 -15.67 -1.88 11.42
N ASP A 84 -16.17 -1.65 10.21
CA ASP A 84 -17.59 -1.55 9.89
C ASP A 84 -17.91 -2.38 8.65
N LYS A 85 -18.64 -3.48 8.86
CA LYS A 85 -19.06 -4.39 7.79
C LYS A 85 -20.00 -3.71 6.78
N MET A 86 -20.74 -2.67 7.16
CA MET A 86 -21.65 -1.97 6.25
C MET A 86 -20.92 -1.18 5.15
N MET A 87 -19.63 -0.90 5.34
CA MET A 87 -18.79 -0.15 4.39
C MET A 87 -18.08 -1.06 3.36
N VAL A 88 -18.24 -2.38 3.47
CA VAL A 88 -17.65 -3.34 2.52
C VAL A 88 -18.43 -3.32 1.21
N THR A 89 -17.71 -3.25 0.10
CA THR A 89 -18.30 -3.25 -1.25
C THR A 89 -18.13 -4.60 -1.94
N GLU A 90 -19.09 -4.98 -2.77
CA GLU A 90 -19.03 -6.23 -3.55
C GLU A 90 -17.99 -6.19 -4.67
N GLN A 91 -17.76 -5.01 -5.25
CA GLN A 91 -16.84 -4.88 -6.38
C GLN A 91 -15.37 -4.92 -5.92
N LEU A 92 -14.59 -5.79 -6.55
CA LEU A 92 -13.16 -5.88 -6.34
C LEU A 92 -12.44 -4.78 -7.13
N LYS A 93 -11.75 -3.89 -6.42
CA LYS A 93 -11.10 -2.68 -6.97
C LYS A 93 -9.69 -2.55 -6.42
N VAL A 94 -8.72 -2.42 -7.32
CA VAL A 94 -7.34 -2.06 -6.99
C VAL A 94 -7.01 -0.68 -7.55
N MET A 95 -6.27 0.12 -6.77
CA MET A 95 -5.88 1.48 -7.17
C MET A 95 -4.38 1.72 -6.94
N THR A 96 -3.74 2.42 -7.86
CA THR A 96 -2.42 3.05 -7.64
C THR A 96 -2.56 4.55 -7.71
N PHE A 97 -1.89 5.25 -6.81
CA PHE A 97 -1.96 6.70 -6.77
C PHE A 97 -0.71 7.34 -6.15
N ASN A 98 0.10 8.02 -6.97
CA ASN A 98 1.16 8.89 -6.48
C ASN A 98 0.50 10.15 -5.90
N ILE A 99 0.63 10.36 -4.59
CA ILE A 99 -0.07 11.44 -3.88
C ILE A 99 0.75 12.74 -3.81
N ARG A 100 1.94 12.73 -4.41
CA ARG A 100 2.96 13.78 -4.34
C ARG A 100 3.45 14.05 -2.93
N TYR A 101 4.77 13.98 -2.72
CA TYR A 101 5.34 14.29 -1.41
C TYR A 101 5.05 15.73 -1.00
N ASP A 102 5.08 16.01 0.30
CA ASP A 102 4.88 17.36 0.81
C ASP A 102 6.07 18.28 0.45
N CYS A 103 5.81 19.29 -0.38
CA CYS A 103 6.80 20.22 -0.92
C CYS A 103 6.22 21.64 -0.85
N LYS A 104 6.87 22.56 -0.12
CA LYS A 104 6.36 23.94 0.06
C LYS A 104 6.33 24.73 -1.26
N GLU A 105 7.22 24.37 -2.18
CA GLU A 105 7.34 24.91 -3.52
C GLU A 105 6.11 24.61 -4.40
N ASP A 106 5.30 23.61 -4.05
CA ASP A 106 4.03 23.32 -4.73
C ASP A 106 2.95 24.40 -4.42
N GLY A 107 3.21 25.32 -3.48
CA GLY A 107 2.38 26.49 -3.20
C GLY A 107 0.95 26.12 -2.83
N LYS A 108 -0.04 26.50 -3.64
CA LYS A 108 -1.46 26.13 -3.42
C LYS A 108 -1.69 24.61 -3.45
N ASN A 109 -0.77 23.86 -4.04
CA ASN A 109 -0.76 22.42 -4.11
C ASN A 109 0.15 21.79 -3.03
N ASP A 110 0.55 22.52 -1.99
CA ASP A 110 1.20 21.93 -0.81
C ASP A 110 0.27 20.92 -0.11
N TRP A 111 0.84 19.93 0.59
CA TRP A 111 0.06 18.88 1.25
C TRP A 111 -0.99 19.45 2.20
N SER A 112 -0.67 20.52 2.94
CA SER A 112 -1.61 21.12 3.91
C SER A 112 -2.93 21.58 3.27
N HIS A 113 -2.91 21.91 1.97
CA HIS A 113 -4.09 22.32 1.20
C HIS A 113 -4.80 21.13 0.52
N ARG A 114 -4.06 20.06 0.19
CA ARG A 114 -4.61 18.91 -0.57
C ARG A 114 -5.01 17.72 0.28
N LYS A 115 -4.52 17.62 1.52
CA LYS A 115 -4.64 16.39 2.31
C LYS A 115 -6.08 15.89 2.46
N SER A 116 -7.01 16.79 2.79
CA SER A 116 -8.43 16.45 2.92
C SER A 116 -9.06 15.97 1.60
N ILE A 117 -8.60 16.53 0.48
CA ILE A 117 -9.04 16.24 -0.88
C ILE A 117 -8.62 14.81 -1.26
N VAL A 118 -7.38 14.44 -0.96
CA VAL A 118 -6.85 13.09 -1.16
C VAL A 118 -7.68 12.05 -0.40
N TYR A 119 -7.99 12.28 0.88
CA TYR A 119 -8.75 11.29 1.65
C TYR A 119 -10.20 11.18 1.20
N LYS A 120 -10.82 12.31 0.84
CA LYS A 120 -12.17 12.31 0.26
C LYS A 120 -12.21 11.49 -1.04
N LEU A 121 -11.22 11.66 -1.91
CA LEU A 121 -11.11 10.90 -3.14
C LEU A 121 -10.97 9.40 -2.88
N ILE A 122 -10.03 9.00 -2.00
CA ILE A 122 -9.80 7.58 -1.69
C ILE A 122 -11.06 6.96 -1.10
N ARG A 123 -11.74 7.62 -0.16
CA ARG A 123 -13.02 7.14 0.41
C ARG A 123 -14.14 7.07 -0.62
N LYS A 124 -14.21 8.01 -1.56
CA LYS A 124 -15.19 7.97 -2.68
C LYS A 124 -14.92 6.77 -3.59
N ILE A 125 -13.65 6.52 -3.92
CA ILE A 125 -13.25 5.37 -4.75
C ILE A 125 -13.48 4.06 -4.00
N ASN A 126 -13.23 4.02 -2.69
CA ASN A 126 -13.33 2.85 -1.80
C ASN A 126 -12.71 1.57 -2.42
N PRO A 127 -11.42 1.57 -2.79
CA PRO A 127 -10.73 0.40 -3.35
C PRO A 127 -10.37 -0.58 -2.23
N GLU A 128 -10.44 -1.88 -2.47
CA GLU A 128 -10.12 -2.84 -1.40
C GLU A 128 -8.62 -3.06 -1.20
N ILE A 129 -7.82 -2.75 -2.22
CA ILE A 129 -6.36 -2.78 -2.19
C ILE A 129 -5.90 -1.51 -2.91
N PHE A 130 -4.96 -0.77 -2.33
CA PHE A 130 -4.36 0.34 -3.03
C PHE A 130 -2.92 0.62 -2.62
N GLY A 131 -2.13 1.08 -3.59
CA GLY A 131 -0.75 1.49 -3.42
C GLY A 131 -0.64 2.99 -3.55
N LEU A 132 0.08 3.62 -2.61
CA LEU A 132 0.42 5.03 -2.70
C LEU A 132 1.94 5.19 -2.91
N GLN A 133 2.34 6.26 -3.57
CA GLN A 133 3.76 6.61 -3.77
C GLN A 133 4.03 8.03 -3.23
N GLU A 134 5.30 8.34 -3.00
CA GLU A 134 5.79 9.62 -2.46
C GLU A 134 5.25 9.98 -1.06
N VAL A 135 4.92 8.97 -0.25
CA VAL A 135 4.28 9.21 1.06
C VAL A 135 5.34 9.49 2.13
N LEU A 136 5.47 10.74 2.58
CA LEU A 136 6.30 11.08 3.75
C LEU A 136 5.63 10.64 5.06
N ALA A 137 6.39 10.50 6.14
CA ALA A 137 5.88 9.99 7.41
C ALA A 137 4.70 10.79 7.99
N HIS A 138 4.72 12.12 7.91
CA HIS A 138 3.60 12.94 8.37
C HIS A 138 2.38 12.83 7.44
N GLN A 139 2.59 12.64 6.14
CA GLN A 139 1.49 12.36 5.20
C GLN A 139 0.87 11.00 5.49
N GLN A 140 1.70 9.98 5.77
CA GLN A 140 1.26 8.66 6.22
C GLN A 140 0.47 8.75 7.53
N PHE A 141 0.91 9.59 8.46
CA PHE A 141 0.18 9.85 9.70
C PHE A 141 -1.19 10.48 9.43
N ASP A 142 -1.26 11.55 8.64
CA ASP A 142 -2.55 12.16 8.29
C ASP A 142 -3.47 11.17 7.54
N LEU A 143 -2.94 10.33 6.64
CA LEU A 143 -3.69 9.27 5.94
C LEU A 143 -4.28 8.26 6.92
N GLN A 144 -3.46 7.75 7.85
CA GLN A 144 -3.88 6.80 8.89
C GLN A 144 -5.01 7.39 9.75
N LEU A 145 -4.98 8.69 10.03
CA LEU A 145 -6.04 9.37 10.79
C LEU A 145 -7.36 9.52 10.02
N ASN A 146 -7.33 9.47 8.69
CA ASN A 146 -8.48 9.84 7.86
C ASN A 146 -9.03 8.69 7.00
N LEU A 147 -8.31 7.58 6.89
CA LEU A 147 -8.71 6.36 6.18
C LEU A 147 -9.01 5.21 7.16
N GLN A 148 -9.52 5.55 8.35
CA GLN A 148 -9.61 4.66 9.52
C GLN A 148 -10.62 3.53 9.42
N VAL A 149 -11.51 3.53 8.42
CA VAL A 149 -12.57 2.54 8.29
C VAL A 149 -12.08 1.38 7.43
N ASN A 150 -12.04 0.18 8.03
CA ASN A 150 -11.68 -1.12 7.45
C ASN A 150 -10.26 -1.28 6.93
N TYR A 151 -9.50 -0.22 6.68
CA TYR A 151 -8.17 -0.34 6.12
C TYR A 151 -7.09 -0.62 7.17
N ASN A 152 -6.18 -1.50 6.79
CA ASN A 152 -4.83 -1.52 7.35
C ASN A 152 -3.81 -1.19 6.26
N PHE A 153 -2.59 -0.85 6.67
CA PHE A 153 -1.51 -0.60 5.73
C PHE A 153 -0.20 -1.27 6.16
N ILE A 154 0.66 -1.50 5.18
CA ILE A 154 2.05 -1.92 5.33
C ILE A 154 2.90 -0.93 4.53
N GLY A 155 3.97 -0.43 5.13
CA GLY A 155 4.92 0.46 4.47
C GLY A 155 5.90 1.10 5.46
N ARG A 156 6.97 1.66 4.91
CA ARG A 156 7.97 2.46 5.63
C ARG A 156 8.64 3.44 4.67
N GLY A 157 9.41 4.38 5.21
CA GLY A 157 10.28 5.25 4.44
C GLY A 157 11.44 4.47 3.81
N ARG A 158 11.91 4.97 2.66
CA ARG A 158 12.96 4.34 1.84
C ARG A 158 14.38 4.49 2.39
N GLN A 159 14.60 5.26 3.44
CA GLN A 159 15.93 5.41 4.05
C GLN A 159 16.18 4.34 5.11
N ASN A 160 17.41 4.28 5.63
CA ASN A 160 17.76 3.36 6.72
C ASN A 160 16.90 3.60 7.98
N ASN A 161 16.67 4.87 8.34
CA ASN A 161 15.73 5.23 9.39
C ASN A 161 14.29 4.97 8.91
N PHE A 162 13.52 4.21 9.69
CA PHE A 162 12.23 3.63 9.32
C PHE A 162 11.20 4.65 8.83
N TRP A 163 11.10 5.81 9.48
CA TRP A 163 10.13 6.87 9.14
C TRP A 163 10.73 8.00 8.31
N ASN A 164 11.94 7.81 7.76
CA ASN A 164 12.61 8.88 7.02
C ASN A 164 12.38 8.73 5.51
N ASP A 165 12.07 9.87 4.87
CA ASP A 165 11.85 10.02 3.43
C ASP A 165 10.58 9.29 2.92
N GLU A 166 10.37 9.32 1.61
CA GLU A 166 9.19 8.75 0.95
C GLU A 166 9.06 7.24 1.15
N GLY A 167 7.83 6.79 1.35
CA GLY A 167 7.41 5.39 1.34
C GLY A 167 6.49 5.03 0.18
N CYS A 168 6.30 3.72 -0.02
CA CYS A 168 5.35 3.17 -0.99
C CYS A 168 4.31 2.26 -0.30
N PRO A 169 3.47 2.77 0.62
CA PRO A 169 2.61 1.91 1.43
C PRO A 169 1.53 1.20 0.59
N ILE A 170 1.17 -0.01 1.01
CA ILE A 170 0.01 -0.76 0.52
C ILE A 170 -1.05 -0.72 1.60
N TYR A 171 -2.24 -0.29 1.24
CA TYR A 171 -3.45 -0.41 2.05
C TYR A 171 -4.32 -1.55 1.53
N TYR A 172 -5.01 -2.23 2.44
CA TYR A 172 -5.97 -3.27 2.10
C TYR A 172 -7.13 -3.31 3.10
N ASP A 173 -8.31 -3.70 2.63
CA ASP A 173 -9.52 -3.89 3.41
C ASP A 173 -9.38 -5.14 4.30
N MET A 174 -9.26 -4.93 5.60
CA MET A 174 -9.12 -5.98 6.61
C MET A 174 -10.33 -6.88 6.71
N LEU A 175 -11.51 -6.46 6.23
CA LEU A 175 -12.72 -7.28 6.23
C LEU A 175 -12.75 -8.26 5.06
N LYS A 176 -12.01 -7.98 3.98
CA LYS A 176 -11.88 -8.86 2.81
C LYS A 176 -10.61 -9.71 2.83
N PHE A 177 -9.53 -9.21 3.42
CA PHE A 177 -8.22 -9.85 3.36
C PHE A 177 -7.64 -10.08 4.76
N ASN A 178 -6.96 -11.21 4.92
CA ASN A 178 -6.04 -11.47 6.02
C ASN A 178 -4.61 -11.31 5.51
N LEU A 179 -3.75 -10.59 6.25
CA LEU A 179 -2.32 -10.54 5.94
C LEU A 179 -1.67 -11.88 6.33
N ILE A 180 -0.88 -12.46 5.42
CA ILE A 180 -0.08 -13.66 5.66
C ILE A 180 1.38 -13.26 5.90
N GLN A 181 1.90 -12.39 5.04
CA GLN A 181 3.30 -11.96 5.05
C GLN A 181 3.37 -10.54 4.51
N ALA A 182 4.34 -9.77 5.00
CA ALA A 182 4.68 -8.45 4.48
C ALA A 182 6.19 -8.31 4.43
N GLU A 183 6.70 -7.58 3.44
CA GLU A 183 8.09 -7.15 3.41
C GLU A 183 8.22 -5.79 2.69
N VAL A 184 9.32 -5.10 2.96
CA VAL A 184 9.78 -3.97 2.15
C VAL A 184 11.20 -4.27 1.73
N PHE A 185 11.46 -4.22 0.42
CA PHE A 185 12.78 -4.48 -0.13
C PHE A 185 13.25 -3.33 -1.02
N TRP A 186 14.57 -3.16 -1.08
CA TRP A 186 15.23 -2.09 -1.84
C TRP A 186 15.67 -2.59 -3.21
N PHE A 187 15.60 -1.73 -4.22
CA PHE A 187 16.14 -2.03 -5.55
C PHE A 187 17.66 -1.83 -5.55
N SER A 188 18.35 -2.92 -5.26
CA SER A 188 19.80 -2.98 -5.15
C SER A 188 20.25 -4.45 -5.16
N ASP A 189 21.56 -4.67 -5.14
CA ASP A 189 22.16 -5.99 -4.96
C ASP A 189 21.98 -6.51 -3.51
N THR A 190 21.58 -5.65 -2.57
CA THR A 190 21.34 -5.97 -1.15
C THR A 190 19.92 -5.57 -0.74
N PRO A 191 18.89 -6.25 -1.27
CA PRO A 191 17.50 -5.80 -1.19
C PRO A 191 16.90 -5.81 0.21
N ASN A 192 17.52 -6.53 1.15
CA ASN A 192 17.16 -6.57 2.56
C ASN A 192 17.89 -5.52 3.43
N VAL A 193 18.80 -4.73 2.83
CA VAL A 193 19.53 -3.67 3.53
C VAL A 193 18.84 -2.33 3.30
N ALA A 194 18.31 -1.76 4.37
CA ALA A 194 17.57 -0.51 4.30
C ALA A 194 18.44 0.66 3.81
N GLY A 195 17.92 1.44 2.85
CA GLY A 195 18.61 2.57 2.23
C GLY A 195 19.67 2.18 1.18
N SER A 196 19.77 0.90 0.80
CA SER A 196 20.75 0.44 -0.18
C SER A 196 20.50 0.98 -1.60
N LYS A 197 21.58 1.19 -2.34
CA LYS A 197 21.61 1.71 -3.72
C LYS A 197 22.79 1.09 -4.46
N SER A 198 22.55 0.32 -5.52
CA SER A 198 23.64 -0.22 -6.34
C SER A 198 23.34 -0.26 -7.84
N TYR A 199 22.14 0.15 -8.25
CA TYR A 199 21.73 0.17 -9.66
C TYR A 199 22.01 1.50 -10.36
N GLY A 200 22.70 2.43 -9.67
CA GLY A 200 23.07 3.76 -10.16
C GLY A 200 22.06 4.87 -9.84
N ASN A 201 20.97 4.55 -9.14
CA ASN A 201 19.99 5.51 -8.62
C ASN A 201 20.60 6.44 -7.56
N GLY A 202 20.28 7.73 -7.62
CA GLY A 202 20.72 8.72 -6.65
C GLY A 202 20.07 8.55 -5.28
N LEU A 203 18.80 8.12 -5.26
CA LEU A 203 17.99 7.91 -4.07
C LEU A 203 17.62 6.43 -3.92
N PRO A 204 17.52 5.87 -2.70
CA PRO A 204 17.06 4.50 -2.52
C PRO A 204 15.63 4.38 -3.07
N ARG A 205 15.33 3.28 -3.76
CA ARG A 205 14.00 2.97 -4.27
C ARG A 205 13.55 1.64 -3.69
N ILE A 206 12.27 1.52 -3.38
CA ILE A 206 11.72 0.38 -2.63
C ILE A 206 10.51 -0.21 -3.32
N CYS A 207 10.25 -1.48 -3.02
CA CYS A 207 8.97 -2.13 -3.22
C CYS A 207 8.42 -2.55 -1.85
N THR A 208 7.18 -2.16 -1.56
CA THR A 208 6.40 -2.81 -0.49
C THR A 208 5.69 -4.01 -1.10
N TYR A 209 5.73 -5.14 -0.40
CA TYR A 209 5.06 -6.37 -0.79
C TYR A 209 4.20 -6.89 0.36
N VAL A 210 3.00 -7.37 0.01
CA VAL A 210 2.14 -8.11 0.94
C VAL A 210 1.60 -9.37 0.28
N LYS A 211 1.56 -10.45 1.06
CA LYS A 211 0.83 -11.67 0.75
C LYS A 211 -0.46 -11.68 1.55
N LEU A 212 -1.59 -11.69 0.85
CA LEU A 212 -2.93 -11.61 1.42
C LEU A 212 -3.73 -12.89 1.14
N LEU A 213 -4.55 -13.32 2.08
CA LEU A 213 -5.57 -14.35 1.88
C LEU A 213 -6.92 -13.66 1.74
N HIS A 214 -7.57 -13.81 0.57
CA HIS A 214 -8.94 -13.35 0.40
C HIS A 214 -9.90 -14.27 1.18
N LYS A 215 -10.63 -13.71 2.14
CA LYS A 215 -11.36 -14.50 3.14
C LYS A 215 -12.52 -15.31 2.58
N VAL A 216 -13.18 -14.83 1.54
CA VAL A 216 -14.33 -15.55 0.96
C VAL A 216 -13.85 -16.64 0.02
N SER A 217 -13.01 -16.29 -0.96
CA SER A 217 -12.59 -17.24 -1.99
C SER A 217 -11.42 -18.13 -1.57
N GLN A 218 -10.79 -17.85 -0.43
CA GLN A 218 -9.57 -18.52 0.06
C GLN A 218 -8.41 -18.49 -0.95
N LYS A 219 -8.40 -17.49 -1.85
CA LYS A 219 -7.34 -17.30 -2.85
C LYS A 219 -6.24 -16.44 -2.26
N VAL A 220 -5.00 -16.78 -2.58
CA VAL A 220 -3.82 -16.01 -2.17
C VAL A 220 -3.53 -14.91 -3.19
N PHE A 221 -3.24 -13.72 -2.70
CA PHE A 221 -2.87 -12.54 -3.46
C PHE A 221 -1.46 -12.09 -3.07
N HIS A 222 -0.63 -11.82 -4.07
CA HIS A 222 0.66 -11.19 -3.95
C HIS A 222 0.56 -9.79 -4.53
N VAL A 223 0.74 -8.78 -3.68
CA VAL A 223 0.55 -7.38 -4.05
C VAL A 223 1.86 -6.64 -3.87
N TYR A 224 2.31 -5.97 -4.93
CA TYR A 224 3.54 -5.20 -4.98
C TYR A 224 3.21 -3.74 -5.26
N ASN A 225 3.78 -2.82 -4.48
CA ASN A 225 3.68 -1.38 -4.73
C ASN A 225 5.07 -0.75 -4.73
N THR A 226 5.34 0.09 -5.73
CA THR A 226 6.68 0.61 -5.98
C THR A 226 6.67 2.04 -6.54
N HIS A 227 7.80 2.72 -6.41
CA HIS A 227 8.12 3.95 -7.11
C HIS A 227 9.52 3.82 -7.72
N PHE A 228 9.61 3.70 -9.04
CA PHE A 228 10.90 3.55 -9.73
C PHE A 228 11.67 4.87 -9.80
N ASP A 229 12.97 4.75 -10.04
CA ASP A 229 13.83 5.92 -10.26
C ASP A 229 13.38 6.71 -11.51
N HIS A 230 13.46 8.04 -11.44
CA HIS A 230 12.99 8.92 -12.52
C HIS A 230 14.08 9.29 -13.52
N GLU A 231 15.36 9.13 -13.16
CA GLU A 231 16.50 9.57 -13.99
C GLU A 231 17.26 8.38 -14.58
N ASN A 232 17.44 7.31 -13.79
CA ASN A 232 18.32 6.21 -14.11
C ASN A 232 17.57 5.03 -14.75
N LYS A 233 17.64 4.96 -16.08
CA LYS A 233 17.05 3.87 -16.89
C LYS A 233 17.54 2.47 -16.49
N LEU A 234 18.81 2.32 -16.12
CA LEU A 234 19.34 1.02 -15.68
C LEU A 234 18.70 0.60 -14.35
N SER A 235 18.52 1.54 -13.42
CA SER A 235 17.80 1.30 -12.18
C SER A 235 16.35 0.87 -12.43
N GLN A 236 15.64 1.53 -13.36
CA GLN A 236 14.28 1.13 -13.74
C GLN A 236 14.23 -0.31 -14.28
N ILE A 237 15.17 -0.67 -15.18
CA ILE A 237 15.28 -2.02 -15.76
C ILE A 237 15.53 -3.06 -14.65
N LYS A 238 16.57 -2.85 -13.84
CA LYS A 238 16.93 -3.79 -12.77
C LYS A 238 15.84 -3.91 -11.70
N SER A 239 15.11 -2.82 -11.43
CA SER A 239 13.96 -2.83 -10.50
C SER A 239 12.83 -3.72 -11.02
N ALA A 240 12.48 -3.62 -12.30
CA ALA A 240 11.51 -4.49 -12.94
C ALA A 240 11.94 -5.96 -12.92
N GLU A 241 13.22 -6.25 -13.21
CA GLU A 241 13.75 -7.61 -13.13
C GLU A 241 13.72 -8.15 -11.70
N GLN A 242 13.98 -7.32 -10.69
CA GLN A 242 13.97 -7.74 -9.30
C GLN A 242 12.56 -8.10 -8.83
N ILE A 243 11.53 -7.31 -9.18
CA ILE A 243 10.12 -7.67 -8.94
C ILE A 243 9.79 -8.99 -9.65
N LYS A 244 10.21 -9.13 -10.92
CA LYS A 244 9.99 -10.34 -11.71
C LYS A 244 10.60 -11.58 -11.03
N ARG A 245 11.86 -11.49 -10.58
CA ARG A 245 12.55 -12.56 -9.84
C ARG A 245 11.82 -12.90 -8.53
N HIS A 246 11.39 -11.89 -7.79
CA HIS A 246 10.63 -12.10 -6.56
C HIS A 246 9.32 -12.86 -6.83
N ILE A 247 8.57 -12.48 -7.87
CA ILE A 247 7.35 -13.20 -8.26
C ILE A 247 7.66 -14.67 -8.60
N GLN A 248 8.69 -14.93 -9.40
CA GLN A 248 9.08 -16.28 -9.80
C GLN A 248 9.52 -17.15 -8.61
N GLN A 249 10.11 -16.54 -7.59
CA GLN A 249 10.60 -17.25 -6.39
C GLN A 249 9.47 -17.58 -5.40
N TYR A 250 8.49 -16.69 -5.23
CA TYR A 250 7.54 -16.76 -4.11
C TYR A 250 6.08 -17.03 -4.50
N CYS A 251 5.70 -16.86 -5.77
CA CYS A 251 4.31 -17.03 -6.22
C CYS A 251 4.05 -18.42 -6.84
N ALA A 252 3.02 -19.11 -6.35
CA ALA A 252 2.55 -20.36 -6.95
C ALA A 252 1.89 -20.15 -8.34
N PRO A 253 1.69 -21.20 -9.15
CA PRO A 253 0.98 -21.14 -10.43
C PRO A 253 -0.38 -20.43 -10.42
N GLU A 254 -1.17 -20.68 -9.39
CA GLU A 254 -2.57 -20.27 -9.24
C GLU A 254 -2.76 -18.93 -8.51
N ASP A 255 -1.70 -18.48 -7.83
CA ASP A 255 -1.69 -17.28 -7.00
C ASP A 255 -2.08 -16.05 -7.81
N LYS A 256 -2.83 -15.14 -7.17
CA LYS A 256 -3.23 -13.87 -7.75
C LYS A 256 -2.10 -12.88 -7.57
N ILE A 257 -1.75 -12.15 -8.62
CA ILE A 257 -0.64 -11.20 -8.58
C ILE A 257 -1.14 -9.84 -9.01
N ILE A 258 -0.78 -8.82 -8.22
CA ILE A 258 -1.00 -7.42 -8.53
C ILE A 258 0.34 -6.71 -8.38
N VAL A 259 0.87 -6.14 -9.46
CA VAL A 259 2.02 -5.23 -9.40
C VAL A 259 1.52 -3.84 -9.75
N MET A 260 1.75 -2.88 -8.88
CA MET A 260 1.30 -1.50 -9.10
C MET A 260 2.33 -0.48 -8.67
N GLY A 261 2.18 0.75 -9.16
CA GLY A 261 3.04 1.85 -8.77
C GLY A 261 3.32 2.86 -9.87
N ASP A 262 4.09 3.88 -9.50
CA ASP A 262 4.70 4.83 -10.41
C ASP A 262 6.03 4.24 -10.92
N LEU A 263 6.09 3.93 -12.20
CA LEU A 263 7.27 3.32 -12.80
C LEU A 263 8.22 4.34 -13.44
N ASN A 264 7.86 5.63 -13.47
CA ASN A 264 8.60 6.67 -14.20
C ASN A 264 8.99 6.24 -15.63
N SER A 265 8.13 5.43 -16.25
CA SER A 265 8.43 4.65 -17.45
C SER A 265 7.26 4.71 -18.42
N LEU A 266 7.55 5.03 -19.68
CA LEU A 266 6.53 5.04 -20.74
C LEU A 266 6.10 3.61 -21.13
N PRO A 267 4.90 3.41 -21.72
CA PRO A 267 4.35 2.07 -21.92
C PRO A 267 5.18 1.12 -22.79
N MET A 268 6.00 1.66 -23.70
CA MET A 268 6.87 0.88 -24.60
C MET A 268 8.30 0.72 -24.07
N SER A 269 8.57 1.15 -22.83
CA SER A 269 9.89 1.07 -22.22
C SER A 269 10.24 -0.35 -21.80
N GLU A 270 11.54 -0.59 -21.62
CA GLU A 270 12.07 -1.90 -21.23
C GLU A 270 11.55 -2.41 -19.88
N PRO A 271 11.43 -1.60 -18.82
CA PRO A 271 10.83 -2.04 -17.55
C PRO A 271 9.41 -2.61 -17.71
N VAL A 272 8.56 -1.97 -18.52
CA VAL A 272 7.18 -2.44 -18.78
C VAL A 272 7.19 -3.74 -19.57
N LYS A 273 8.07 -3.88 -20.57
CA LYS A 273 8.27 -5.15 -21.30
C LYS A 273 8.76 -6.27 -20.38
N ILE A 274 9.67 -5.98 -19.46
CA ILE A 274 10.17 -6.97 -18.50
C ILE A 274 9.03 -7.49 -17.61
N LEU A 275 8.21 -6.60 -17.03
CA LEU A 275 7.08 -7.00 -16.19
C LEU A 275 5.98 -7.78 -16.94
N THR A 276 5.81 -7.51 -18.24
CA THR A 276 4.81 -8.17 -19.10
C THR A 276 5.36 -9.36 -19.88
N SER A 277 6.67 -9.60 -19.84
CA SER A 277 7.30 -10.77 -20.44
C SER A 277 6.93 -12.05 -19.65
N PRO A 278 7.01 -13.24 -20.28
CA PRO A 278 6.68 -14.50 -19.62
C PRO A 278 7.41 -14.68 -18.28
N LEU A 279 6.66 -14.89 -17.22
CA LEU A 279 7.13 -15.33 -15.90
C LEU A 279 7.37 -16.84 -15.88
N ARG A 280 6.55 -17.58 -16.61
CA ARG A 280 6.59 -19.03 -16.87
C ARG A 280 6.09 -19.30 -18.31
N GLN A 281 6.19 -20.54 -18.79
CA GLN A 281 5.88 -20.93 -20.18
C GLN A 281 4.56 -20.33 -20.70
N ASP A 282 3.48 -20.41 -19.91
CA ASP A 282 2.14 -19.94 -20.30
C ASP A 282 1.58 -18.86 -19.36
N PHE A 283 2.44 -18.06 -18.73
CA PHE A 283 2.01 -17.05 -17.78
C PHE A 283 2.84 -15.77 -17.85
N SER A 284 2.17 -14.65 -18.09
CA SER A 284 2.70 -13.29 -17.99
C SER A 284 1.73 -12.39 -17.24
N LEU A 285 2.23 -11.25 -16.74
CA LEU A 285 1.34 -10.23 -16.20
C LEU A 285 0.66 -9.47 -17.34
N GLN A 286 -0.64 -9.26 -17.21
CA GLN A 286 -1.43 -8.41 -18.08
C GLN A 286 -1.27 -6.94 -17.68
N ASN A 287 -0.81 -6.08 -18.58
CA ASN A 287 -0.89 -4.63 -18.41
C ASN A 287 -2.35 -4.15 -18.61
N THR A 288 -2.90 -3.45 -17.63
CA THR A 288 -4.31 -2.98 -17.62
C THR A 288 -4.53 -1.65 -18.33
N MET A 289 -3.50 -1.06 -18.95
CA MET A 289 -3.62 0.19 -19.72
C MET A 289 -4.62 0.08 -20.89
N GLY A 290 -4.92 -1.14 -21.35
CA GLY A 290 -5.76 -1.39 -22.53
C GLY A 290 -5.02 -1.14 -23.84
N VAL A 291 -5.62 -1.55 -24.96
CA VAL A 291 -5.18 -1.18 -26.31
C VAL A 291 -5.87 0.13 -26.66
N LEU A 292 -5.34 1.25 -26.19
CA LEU A 292 -5.84 2.58 -26.57
C LEU A 292 -4.85 3.19 -27.57
N ASP A 293 -5.38 3.71 -28.69
CA ASP A 293 -4.58 4.38 -29.73
C ASP A 293 -3.82 5.61 -29.20
N MET A 294 -4.27 6.17 -28.05
CA MET A 294 -3.54 7.16 -27.27
C MET A 294 -3.59 6.81 -25.77
N PRO A 295 -2.46 6.85 -25.05
CA PRO A 295 -2.45 6.57 -23.63
C PRO A 295 -3.16 7.68 -22.85
N LEU A 296 -4.16 7.30 -22.04
CA LEU A 296 -4.70 8.18 -21.01
C LEU A 296 -3.56 8.56 -20.07
N ALA A 297 -3.38 9.85 -19.82
CA ALA A 297 -2.33 10.32 -18.92
C ALA A 297 -2.62 9.88 -17.49
N THR A 298 -1.57 9.53 -16.75
CA THR A 298 -1.60 9.38 -15.29
C THR A 298 -0.81 10.49 -14.62
N MET A 299 0.16 11.10 -15.31
CA MET A 299 0.88 12.28 -14.84
C MET A 299 0.42 13.52 -15.61
N HIS A 300 -0.02 14.55 -14.88
CA HIS A 300 -0.56 15.78 -15.46
C HIS A 300 0.10 17.06 -14.92
N ALA A 301 1.07 16.96 -14.02
CA ALA A 301 1.86 18.09 -13.50
C ALA A 301 0.99 19.28 -13.07
N TRP A 302 -0.14 19.01 -12.39
CA TRP A 302 -1.16 20.00 -11.98
C TRP A 302 -1.98 20.67 -13.10
N TYR A 303 -1.73 20.38 -14.37
CA TYR A 303 -2.42 21.00 -15.52
C TYR A 303 -3.69 20.27 -15.95
N GLY A 304 -3.94 19.06 -15.45
CA GLY A 304 -5.15 18.30 -15.78
C GLY A 304 -5.16 17.69 -17.20
N LEU A 305 -3.98 17.56 -17.83
CA LEU A 305 -3.83 16.94 -19.14
C LEU A 305 -4.27 15.47 -19.09
N LYS A 306 -5.32 15.12 -19.84
CA LYS A 306 -5.94 13.78 -19.81
C LYS A 306 -5.29 12.77 -20.78
N LEU A 307 -4.43 13.25 -21.68
CA LEU A 307 -3.70 12.46 -22.67
C LEU A 307 -2.21 12.73 -22.53
N GLY A 308 -1.38 11.71 -22.70
CA GLY A 308 0.09 11.86 -22.68
C GLY A 308 0.79 10.89 -21.73
N LEU A 309 1.41 11.42 -20.67
CA LEU A 309 2.32 10.66 -19.81
C LEU A 309 1.56 9.61 -18.97
N HIS A 310 1.62 8.36 -19.42
CA HIS A 310 1.17 7.19 -18.66
C HIS A 310 2.40 6.55 -18.01
N ILE A 311 2.58 6.79 -16.72
CA ILE A 311 3.72 6.27 -15.95
C ILE A 311 3.29 5.49 -14.70
N ASP A 312 1.99 5.48 -14.39
CA ASP A 312 1.41 4.75 -13.26
C ASP A 312 0.68 3.49 -13.75
N TYR A 313 1.06 2.33 -13.24
CA TYR A 313 0.61 1.04 -13.76
C TYR A 313 -0.05 0.16 -12.72
N ILE A 314 -0.92 -0.71 -13.21
CA ILE A 314 -1.44 -1.87 -12.49
C ILE A 314 -1.31 -3.03 -13.48
N PHE A 315 -0.54 -4.05 -13.09
CA PHE A 315 -0.40 -5.31 -13.82
C PHE A 315 -1.11 -6.41 -13.02
N LEU A 316 -1.85 -7.26 -13.73
CA LEU A 316 -2.62 -8.34 -13.14
C LEU A 316 -2.08 -9.70 -13.60
N GLY A 317 -1.95 -10.64 -12.66
CA GLY A 317 -1.64 -12.03 -12.93
C GLY A 317 -2.71 -12.94 -12.34
N ASN A 318 -3.25 -13.86 -13.13
CA ASN A 318 -4.31 -14.80 -12.75
C ASN A 318 -5.61 -14.15 -12.24
N LEU A 319 -5.81 -12.86 -12.52
CA LEU A 319 -7.02 -12.10 -12.21
C LEU A 319 -7.70 -11.70 -13.51
N LYS A 320 -9.02 -11.73 -13.54
CA LYS A 320 -9.76 -11.35 -14.73
C LYS A 320 -10.00 -9.85 -14.72
N TYR A 321 -9.33 -9.14 -15.62
CA TYR A 321 -9.59 -7.73 -15.87
C TYR A 321 -11.06 -7.49 -16.28
N LYS A 322 -11.70 -6.47 -15.70
CA LYS A 322 -13.06 -6.05 -16.06
C LYS A 322 -13.08 -4.67 -16.72
N SER A 323 -12.52 -3.68 -16.04
CA SER A 323 -12.50 -2.30 -16.51
C SER A 323 -11.40 -1.53 -15.80
N MET A 324 -10.96 -0.42 -16.41
CA MET A 324 -10.08 0.54 -15.77
C MET A 324 -10.66 1.96 -15.87
N MET A 325 -10.26 2.81 -14.94
CA MET A 325 -10.56 4.23 -14.90
C MET A 325 -9.32 5.01 -14.49
N ILE A 326 -9.04 6.10 -15.21
CA ILE A 326 -8.19 7.18 -14.69
C ILE A 326 -9.13 8.22 -14.08
N VAL A 327 -8.98 8.48 -12.77
CA VAL A 327 -9.91 9.35 -12.04
C VAL A 327 -9.47 10.81 -12.19
N ASN A 328 -10.05 11.48 -13.18
CA ASN A 328 -9.67 12.86 -13.57
C ASN A 328 -10.47 13.94 -12.83
N ASP A 329 -11.18 13.56 -11.75
CA ASP A 329 -12.07 14.43 -10.99
C ASP A 329 -11.28 15.52 -10.25
N LEU A 330 -11.76 16.76 -10.34
CA LEU A 330 -11.44 17.76 -9.33
C LEU A 330 -12.27 17.46 -8.09
N VAL A 331 -11.66 17.59 -6.92
CA VAL A 331 -12.36 17.49 -5.63
C VAL A 331 -12.19 18.84 -4.95
N ASP A 332 -13.31 19.45 -4.55
CA ASP A 332 -13.36 20.82 -4.03
C ASP A 332 -12.66 21.86 -4.95
N GLY A 333 -12.72 21.64 -6.27
CA GLY A 333 -12.15 22.53 -7.28
C GLY A 333 -10.63 22.40 -7.51
N GLN A 334 -9.97 21.43 -6.88
CA GLN A 334 -8.52 21.21 -6.99
C GLN A 334 -8.18 19.75 -7.36
N TYR A 335 -7.04 19.55 -8.03
CA TYR A 335 -6.50 18.21 -8.24
C TYR A 335 -5.90 17.66 -6.95
N PRO A 336 -6.23 16.43 -6.53
CA PRO A 336 -5.71 15.86 -5.30
C PRO A 336 -4.19 15.61 -5.33
N SER A 337 -3.60 15.44 -6.52
CA SER A 337 -2.16 15.26 -6.77
C SER A 337 -1.81 15.80 -8.16
N ASP A 338 -0.52 15.81 -8.54
CA ASP A 338 -0.07 16.02 -9.92
C ASP A 338 -0.22 14.78 -10.80
N HIS A 339 -0.52 13.63 -10.19
CA HIS A 339 -0.96 12.42 -10.85
C HIS A 339 -2.48 12.21 -10.72
N PHE A 340 -3.06 11.49 -11.65
CA PHE A 340 -4.39 10.92 -11.53
C PHE A 340 -4.33 9.50 -10.95
N PRO A 341 -5.25 9.13 -10.05
CA PRO A 341 -5.37 7.75 -9.61
C PRO A 341 -5.78 6.85 -10.78
N LYS A 342 -5.12 5.71 -10.92
CA LYS A 342 -5.54 4.63 -11.80
C LYS A 342 -6.25 3.57 -10.97
N VAL A 343 -7.49 3.24 -11.35
CA VAL A 343 -8.34 2.24 -10.70
C VAL A 343 -8.64 1.12 -11.69
N VAL A 344 -8.53 -0.12 -11.24
CA VAL A 344 -8.89 -1.32 -12.01
C VAL A 344 -9.90 -2.14 -11.23
N VAL A 345 -10.98 -2.52 -11.91
CA VAL A 345 -11.94 -3.52 -11.44
C VAL A 345 -11.53 -4.88 -11.97
N TYR A 346 -11.57 -5.90 -11.12
CA TYR A 346 -11.19 -7.27 -11.47
C TYR A 346 -12.16 -8.31 -10.87
N GLU A 347 -12.01 -9.58 -11.27
CA GLU A 347 -12.73 -10.77 -10.76
C GLU A 347 -11.75 -11.91 -10.44
#